data_AF-A0A2M7Y7S9-F1
#
_entry.id   AF-A0A2M7Y7S9-F1
#
_cell.length_a   1.000
_cell.length_b   1.000
_cell.length_c   1.000
_cell.angle_alpha   90.00
_cell.angle_beta   90.00
_cell.angle_gamma   90.00
#
_symmetry.space_group_name_H-M   'P 1'
#
loop_
_entity.id
_entity.type
_entity.pdbx_description
1 polymer ?
#
loop_
_entity_poly.entity_id
_entity_poly.type
_entity_poly.pdbx_seq_one_letter_code
_entity_poly.pdbx_strand_id
1 'polypeptide(L)'
;MSAARTLTPDEMEAALRQIGAERYHHLHPFHTMLHEGRCSIDQVRAWALNRYCYQRIIPHKDAAILGRIEDTVTRRIWRQRIVDHDGEIDDHPEGGLRRWLALTDGLGLERGYVTSMQGALPAVRFACEAYVGFVSQRTVLEAIASSLTEMFSPMIIAIRVKGMLAHYDFISKDILRYFEHRLTEAPRDADFALEYVKRHATTPETQAAALDALRFKCAMLWSQLDAIQHVYVNGAPAPGAWAPGLALAERAA
;
A
#
# COMPACT_ATOMS: atom_id res chain seq x y z
N MET A 1 3.00 -4.24 39.62
CA MET A 1 3.18 -4.09 38.16
C MET A 1 3.99 -2.83 37.94
N SER A 2 5.19 -2.92 37.36
CA SER A 2 5.98 -1.73 37.03
C SER A 2 5.18 -0.90 36.03
N ALA A 3 4.97 0.39 36.30
CA ALA A 3 4.36 1.30 35.33
C ALA A 3 5.21 1.26 34.05
N ALA A 4 4.56 1.09 32.90
CA ALA A 4 5.25 1.10 31.61
C ALA A 4 5.93 2.46 31.41
N ARG A 5 7.19 2.46 30.96
CA ARG A 5 7.97 3.68 30.74
C ARG A 5 7.50 4.35 29.45
N THR A 6 7.22 5.66 29.50
CA THR A 6 6.98 6.49 28.31
C THR A 6 8.29 6.67 27.53
N LEU A 7 8.26 6.40 26.23
CA LEU A 7 9.36 6.63 25.30
C LEU A 7 9.51 8.12 24.99
N THR A 8 10.73 8.60 24.78
CA THR A 8 10.97 9.92 24.18
C THR A 8 10.53 9.93 22.70
N PRO A 9 10.40 11.10 22.05
CA PRO A 9 10.09 11.17 20.62
C PRO A 9 11.09 10.39 19.73
N ASP A 10 12.38 10.41 20.06
CA ASP A 10 13.41 9.71 19.29
C ASP A 10 13.34 8.19 19.51
N GLU A 11 13.07 7.75 20.75
CA GLU A 11 12.85 6.34 21.06
C GLU A 11 11.57 5.81 20.39
N MET A 12 10.52 6.63 20.32
CA MET A 12 9.27 6.29 19.64
C MET A 12 9.50 6.13 18.13
N GLU A 13 10.24 7.04 17.51
CA GLU A 13 10.64 6.91 16.11
C GLU A 13 11.48 5.66 15.85
N ALA A 14 12.48 5.39 16.69
CA ALA A 14 13.28 4.18 16.59
C ALA A 14 12.44 2.90 16.68
N ALA A 15 11.48 2.86 17.61
CA ALA A 15 10.55 1.73 17.76
C ALA A 15 9.65 1.54 16.52
N LEU A 16 9.13 2.62 15.93
CA LEU A 16 8.35 2.57 14.70
C LEU A 16 9.19 2.06 13.51
N ARG A 17 10.44 2.52 13.39
CA ARG A 17 11.36 2.06 12.34
C ARG A 17 11.73 0.58 12.50
N GLN A 18 11.93 0.13 13.74
CA GLN A 18 12.21 -1.29 14.03
C GLN A 18 11.08 -2.21 13.56
N ILE A 19 9.81 -1.82 13.75
CA ILE A 19 8.66 -2.60 13.25
C ILE A 19 8.74 -2.78 11.73
N GLY A 20 9.14 -1.74 10.99
CA GLY A 20 9.30 -1.85 9.54
C GLY A 20 10.44 -2.78 9.13
N ALA A 21 11.58 -2.66 9.81
CA ALA A 21 12.75 -3.50 9.57
C ALA A 21 12.46 -5.00 9.79
N GLU A 22 11.55 -5.32 10.71
CA GLU A 22 11.19 -6.71 11.04
C GLU A 22 9.96 -7.25 10.29
N ARG A 23 9.03 -6.37 9.89
CA ARG A 23 7.68 -6.81 9.50
C ARG A 23 7.15 -6.21 8.20
N TYR A 24 7.87 -5.27 7.58
CA TYR A 24 7.36 -4.68 6.35
C TYR A 24 7.45 -5.68 5.19
N HIS A 25 6.47 -5.64 4.28
CA HIS A 25 6.22 -6.71 3.29
C HIS A 25 7.33 -6.97 2.27
N HIS A 26 8.41 -6.17 2.26
CA HIS A 26 9.58 -6.44 1.42
C HIS A 26 10.34 -7.70 1.82
N LEU A 27 10.18 -8.14 3.07
CA LEU A 27 10.74 -9.38 3.57
C LEU A 27 9.93 -10.61 3.12
N HIS A 28 8.75 -10.39 2.52
CA HIS A 28 7.89 -11.49 2.10
C HIS A 28 8.50 -12.21 0.88
N PRO A 29 8.53 -13.56 0.85
CA PRO A 29 9.16 -14.32 -0.25
C PRO A 29 8.66 -13.97 -1.65
N PHE A 30 7.34 -13.78 -1.82
CA PHE A 30 6.77 -13.27 -3.07
C PHE A 30 7.41 -11.95 -3.53
N HIS A 31 7.69 -11.03 -2.61
CA HIS A 31 8.26 -9.73 -2.95
C HIS A 31 9.73 -9.85 -3.38
N THR A 32 10.49 -10.70 -2.69
CA THR A 32 11.84 -11.12 -3.12
C THR A 32 11.81 -11.70 -4.53
N MET A 33 10.90 -12.63 -4.82
CA MET A 33 10.74 -13.19 -6.18
C MET A 33 10.46 -12.11 -7.21
N LEU A 34 9.55 -11.18 -6.90
CA LEU A 34 9.19 -10.09 -7.81
C LEU A 34 10.41 -9.22 -8.15
N HIS A 35 11.27 -8.91 -7.17
CA HIS A 35 12.43 -8.04 -7.34
C HIS A 35 13.60 -8.70 -8.06
N GLU A 36 13.78 -10.00 -7.84
CA GLU A 36 14.87 -10.78 -8.42
C GLU A 36 14.55 -11.34 -9.81
N GLY A 37 13.43 -10.93 -10.43
CA GLY A 37 13.08 -11.43 -11.76
C GLY A 37 12.52 -12.85 -11.79
N ARG A 38 12.12 -13.40 -10.63
CA ARG A 38 11.71 -14.81 -10.50
C ARG A 38 10.21 -15.02 -10.64
N CYS A 39 9.44 -13.96 -10.91
CA CYS A 39 8.01 -14.09 -11.20
C CYS A 39 7.76 -14.34 -12.69
N SER A 40 6.77 -15.18 -13.01
CA SER A 40 6.20 -15.22 -14.36
C SER A 40 5.37 -13.96 -14.63
N ILE A 41 5.09 -13.68 -15.91
CA ILE A 41 4.20 -12.58 -16.29
C ILE A 41 2.82 -12.69 -15.60
N ASP A 42 2.28 -13.90 -15.46
CA ASP A 42 0.99 -14.12 -14.82
C ASP A 42 1.03 -13.90 -13.31
N GLN A 43 2.17 -14.18 -12.65
CA GLN A 43 2.38 -13.83 -11.24
C GLN A 43 2.45 -12.31 -11.06
N VAL A 44 3.07 -11.57 -11.99
CA VAL A 44 3.10 -10.10 -11.98
C VAL A 44 1.71 -9.52 -12.24
N ARG A 45 0.94 -10.08 -13.19
CA ARG A 45 -0.46 -9.70 -13.45
C ARG A 45 -1.35 -9.91 -12.24
N ALA A 46 -1.27 -11.09 -11.63
CA ALA A 46 -2.03 -11.43 -10.44
C ALA A 46 -1.72 -10.45 -9.29
N TRP A 47 -0.44 -10.12 -9.09
CA TRP A 47 -0.04 -9.11 -8.10
C TRP A 47 -0.62 -7.73 -8.42
N ALA A 48 -0.49 -7.27 -9.67
CA ALA A 48 -0.97 -5.95 -10.09
C ALA A 48 -2.50 -5.81 -9.94
N LEU A 49 -3.25 -6.84 -10.34
CA LEU A 49 -4.70 -6.93 -10.22
C LEU A 49 -5.17 -6.93 -8.76
N ASN A 50 -4.53 -7.74 -7.91
CA ASN A 50 -4.89 -7.78 -6.49
C ASN A 50 -4.53 -6.48 -5.78
N ARG A 51 -3.38 -5.91 -6.09
CA ARG A 51 -2.90 -4.68 -5.46
C ARG A 51 -3.71 -3.45 -5.90
N TYR A 52 -4.41 -3.49 -7.04
CA TYR A 52 -5.41 -2.48 -7.40
C TYR A 52 -6.49 -2.33 -6.31
N CYS A 53 -6.92 -3.41 -5.66
CA CYS A 53 -7.88 -3.34 -4.55
C CYS A 53 -7.36 -2.45 -3.41
N TYR A 54 -6.06 -2.59 -3.09
CA TYR A 54 -5.40 -1.75 -2.08
C TYR A 54 -5.27 -0.30 -2.57
N GLN A 55 -4.92 -0.06 -3.83
CA GLN A 55 -4.82 1.30 -4.37
C GLN A 55 -6.17 2.03 -4.33
N ARG A 56 -7.25 1.32 -4.70
CA ARG A 56 -8.62 1.84 -4.77
C ARG A 56 -9.18 2.24 -3.40
N ILE A 57 -8.75 1.62 -2.30
CA ILE A 57 -9.23 1.98 -0.96
C ILE A 57 -8.41 3.08 -0.28
N ILE A 58 -7.23 3.46 -0.80
CA ILE A 58 -6.42 4.53 -0.18
C ILE A 58 -7.19 5.85 -0.04
N PRO A 59 -7.79 6.45 -1.09
CA PRO A 59 -8.53 7.69 -0.96
C PRO A 59 -9.74 7.55 -0.04
N HIS A 60 -10.41 6.39 -0.02
CA HIS A 60 -11.52 6.13 0.92
C HIS A 60 -11.07 6.10 2.38
N LYS A 61 -9.97 5.39 2.65
CA LYS A 61 -9.31 5.33 3.96
C LYS A 61 -8.90 6.73 4.40
N ASP A 62 -8.29 7.51 3.51
CA ASP A 62 -7.86 8.87 3.82
C ASP A 62 -9.02 9.85 4.04
N ALA A 63 -10.13 9.71 3.30
CA ALA A 63 -11.35 10.46 3.54
C ALA A 63 -11.97 10.14 4.92
N ALA A 64 -11.95 8.86 5.32
CA ALA A 64 -12.41 8.44 6.65
C ALA A 64 -11.59 9.07 7.78
N ILE A 65 -10.26 9.17 7.61
CA ILE A 65 -9.39 9.86 8.58
C ILE A 65 -9.66 11.37 8.55
N LEU A 66 -9.73 11.96 7.36
CA LEU A 66 -9.95 13.39 7.15
C LEU A 66 -11.23 13.89 7.84
N GLY A 67 -12.33 13.13 7.74
CA GLY A 67 -13.61 13.45 8.36
C GLY A 67 -13.60 13.44 9.90
N ARG A 68 -12.54 12.90 10.51
CA ARG A 68 -12.37 12.78 11.96
C ARG A 68 -11.33 13.73 12.54
N ILE A 69 -10.60 14.45 11.68
CA ILE A 69 -9.61 15.45 12.10
C ILE A 69 -10.35 16.77 12.34
N GLU A 70 -10.34 17.25 13.59
CA GLU A 70 -11.01 18.50 13.98
C GLU A 70 -10.26 19.75 13.53
N ASP A 71 -8.92 19.72 13.50
CA ASP A 71 -8.12 20.89 13.17
C ASP A 71 -7.96 21.10 11.65
N THR A 72 -8.10 22.35 11.22
CA THR A 72 -8.12 22.70 9.78
C THR A 72 -6.76 22.55 9.12
N VAL A 73 -5.67 22.71 9.86
CA VAL A 73 -4.30 22.66 9.33
C VAL A 73 -3.95 21.22 8.96
N THR A 74 -4.17 20.26 9.85
CA THR A 74 -4.01 18.84 9.59
C THR A 74 -4.93 18.38 8.47
N ARG A 75 -6.19 18.84 8.40
CA ARG A 75 -7.07 18.51 7.26
C ARG A 75 -6.51 18.98 5.93
N ARG A 76 -5.96 20.20 5.86
CA ARG A 76 -5.34 20.76 4.63
C ARG A 76 -4.12 19.96 4.19
N ILE A 77 -3.35 19.42 5.13
CA ILE A 77 -2.21 18.54 4.83
C ILE A 77 -2.72 17.17 4.39
N TRP A 78 -3.62 16.56 5.15
CA TRP A 78 -4.08 15.19 4.93
C TRP A 78 -4.85 15.03 3.61
N ARG A 79 -5.64 16.02 3.19
CA ARG A 79 -6.39 15.97 1.92
C ARG A 79 -5.50 15.80 0.69
N GLN A 80 -4.22 16.19 0.76
CA GLN A 80 -3.30 16.03 -0.36
C GLN A 80 -3.12 14.56 -0.75
N ARG A 81 -3.23 13.63 0.21
CA ARG A 81 -3.16 12.18 -0.04
C ARG A 81 -4.28 11.69 -0.95
N ILE A 82 -5.47 12.30 -0.83
CA ILE A 82 -6.64 12.01 -1.67
C ILE A 82 -6.39 12.55 -3.08
N VAL A 83 -5.99 13.82 -3.19
CA VAL A 83 -5.66 14.46 -4.48
C VAL A 83 -4.58 13.67 -5.23
N ASP A 84 -3.52 13.22 -4.55
CA ASP A 84 -2.44 12.46 -5.19
C ASP A 84 -2.93 11.11 -5.74
N HIS A 85 -3.95 10.50 -5.14
CA HIS A 85 -4.50 9.20 -5.58
C HIS A 85 -5.61 9.35 -6.62
N ASP A 86 -6.54 10.27 -6.42
CA ASP A 86 -7.71 10.47 -7.28
C ASP A 86 -7.36 11.32 -8.51
N GLY A 87 -6.41 12.24 -8.37
CA GLY A 87 -6.17 13.32 -9.31
C GLY A 87 -7.14 14.49 -9.09
N GLU A 88 -7.04 15.51 -9.96
CA GLU A 88 -7.99 16.62 -9.99
C GLU A 88 -8.99 16.47 -11.15
N ILE A 89 -10.02 17.31 -11.13
CA ILE A 89 -10.94 17.48 -12.27
C ILE A 89 -10.10 17.83 -13.52
N ASP A 90 -10.48 17.27 -14.67
CA ASP A 90 -9.71 17.34 -15.93
C ASP A 90 -8.33 16.66 -15.88
N ASP A 91 -8.10 15.82 -14.85
CA ASP A 91 -6.93 14.96 -14.66
C ASP A 91 -5.59 15.70 -14.59
N HIS A 92 -5.60 16.95 -14.13
CA HIS A 92 -4.40 17.77 -13.99
C HIS A 92 -4.27 18.32 -12.56
N PRO A 93 -3.44 17.69 -11.70
CA PRO A 93 -2.56 16.55 -11.97
C PRO A 93 -3.28 15.19 -12.08
N GLU A 94 -2.66 14.26 -12.83
CA GLU A 94 -3.11 12.87 -12.93
C GLU A 94 -3.06 12.18 -11.55
N GLY A 95 -4.05 11.35 -11.23
CA GLY A 95 -4.10 10.57 -10.00
C GLY A 95 -3.28 9.28 -10.02
N GLY A 96 -2.82 8.86 -8.84
CA GLY A 96 -2.12 7.58 -8.63
C GLY A 96 -2.93 6.35 -9.04
N LEU A 97 -4.27 6.38 -8.92
CA LEU A 97 -5.12 5.27 -9.36
C LEU A 97 -5.06 5.09 -10.88
N ARG A 98 -5.02 6.18 -11.65
CA ARG A 98 -4.85 6.12 -13.11
C ARG A 98 -3.48 5.61 -13.49
N ARG A 99 -2.42 6.06 -12.80
CA ARG A 99 -1.06 5.52 -12.98
C ARG A 99 -1.01 4.01 -12.70
N TRP A 100 -1.74 3.53 -11.69
CA TRP A 100 -1.84 2.08 -11.43
C TRP A 100 -2.58 1.32 -12.53
N LEU A 101 -3.66 1.90 -13.07
CA LEU A 101 -4.37 1.31 -14.21
C LEU A 101 -3.52 1.29 -15.48
N ALA A 102 -2.65 2.27 -15.70
CA ALA A 102 -1.68 2.23 -16.79
C ALA A 102 -0.70 1.06 -16.64
N LEU A 103 -0.29 0.74 -15.39
CA LEU A 103 0.52 -0.45 -15.12
C LEU A 103 -0.23 -1.74 -15.46
N THR A 104 -1.52 -1.86 -15.11
CA THR A 104 -2.30 -3.06 -15.47
C THR A 104 -2.56 -3.18 -16.96
N ASP A 105 -2.78 -2.05 -17.66
CA ASP A 105 -2.91 -2.01 -19.12
C ASP A 105 -1.62 -2.49 -19.78
N GLY A 106 -0.45 -2.03 -19.31
CA GLY A 106 0.86 -2.47 -19.80
C GLY A 106 1.15 -3.95 -19.60
N LEU A 107 0.49 -4.58 -18.61
CA LEU A 107 0.51 -6.02 -18.39
C LEU A 107 -0.53 -6.78 -19.25
N GLY A 108 -1.33 -6.07 -20.03
CA GLY A 108 -2.35 -6.62 -20.94
C GLY A 108 -3.63 -7.04 -20.24
N LEU A 109 -3.90 -6.58 -19.01
CA LEU A 109 -5.17 -6.85 -18.33
C LEU A 109 -6.27 -5.94 -18.88
N GLU A 110 -7.48 -6.47 -19.09
CA GLU A 110 -8.62 -5.67 -19.47
C GLU A 110 -8.98 -4.69 -18.34
N ARG A 111 -9.00 -3.40 -18.66
CA ARG A 111 -9.25 -2.33 -17.69
C ARG A 111 -10.58 -2.50 -16.95
N GLY A 112 -11.66 -2.87 -17.66
CA GLY A 112 -12.97 -3.11 -17.05
C GLY A 112 -12.96 -4.25 -16.04
N TYR A 113 -12.18 -5.30 -16.32
CA TYR A 113 -12.00 -6.42 -15.42
C TYR A 113 -11.25 -6.02 -14.14
N VAL A 114 -10.14 -5.26 -14.27
CA VAL A 114 -9.38 -4.76 -13.12
C VAL A 114 -10.25 -3.87 -12.23
N THR A 115 -10.96 -2.90 -12.80
CA THR A 115 -11.79 -1.95 -12.04
C THR A 115 -12.99 -2.62 -11.36
N SER A 116 -13.52 -3.72 -11.94
CA SER A 116 -14.58 -4.51 -11.30
C SER A 116 -14.12 -5.23 -10.03
N MET A 117 -12.81 -5.49 -9.88
CA MET A 117 -12.21 -6.30 -8.82
C MET A 117 -12.78 -7.73 -8.70
N GLN A 118 -13.53 -8.23 -9.70
CA GLN A 118 -14.23 -9.51 -9.60
C GLN A 118 -13.28 -10.71 -9.51
N GLY A 119 -12.10 -10.61 -10.15
CA GLY A 119 -11.04 -11.63 -10.09
C GLY A 119 -10.04 -11.46 -8.94
N ALA A 120 -10.24 -10.46 -8.07
CA ALA A 120 -9.34 -10.24 -6.94
C ALA A 120 -9.60 -11.26 -5.84
N LEU A 121 -8.54 -11.68 -5.15
CA LEU A 121 -8.62 -12.67 -4.09
C LEU A 121 -9.49 -12.14 -2.93
N PRO A 122 -10.43 -12.94 -2.40
CA PRO A 122 -11.24 -12.55 -1.25
C PRO A 122 -10.40 -12.09 -0.06
N ALA A 123 -9.31 -12.79 0.24
CA ALA A 123 -8.40 -12.43 1.33
C ALA A 123 -7.79 -11.04 1.15
N VAL A 124 -7.46 -10.64 -0.09
CA VAL A 124 -6.94 -9.30 -0.39
C VAL A 124 -8.02 -8.24 -0.18
N ARG A 125 -9.25 -8.51 -0.63
CA ARG A 125 -10.40 -7.62 -0.43
C ARG A 125 -10.72 -7.44 1.05
N PHE A 126 -10.77 -8.52 1.83
CA PHE A 126 -10.99 -8.47 3.27
C PHE A 126 -9.87 -7.73 4.01
N ALA A 127 -8.61 -7.92 3.64
CA ALA A 127 -7.49 -7.15 4.19
C ALA A 127 -7.64 -5.64 3.91
N CYS A 128 -8.09 -5.28 2.71
CA CYS A 128 -8.37 -3.89 2.33
C CYS A 128 -9.54 -3.29 3.13
N GLU A 129 -10.65 -4.03 3.27
CA GLU A 129 -11.82 -3.63 4.06
C GLU A 129 -11.46 -3.48 5.55
N ALA A 130 -10.64 -4.38 6.09
CA ALA A 130 -10.14 -4.29 7.46
C ALA A 130 -9.36 -3.00 7.70
N TYR A 131 -8.58 -2.53 6.71
CA TYR A 131 -7.85 -1.26 6.84
C TYR A 131 -8.80 -0.05 6.88
N VAL A 132 -9.81 -0.02 6.00
CA VAL A 132 -10.83 1.05 6.02
C VAL A 132 -11.61 1.02 7.34
N GLY A 133 -12.02 -0.17 7.80
CA GLY A 133 -12.68 -0.35 9.09
C GLY A 133 -11.83 0.11 10.27
N PHE A 134 -10.54 -0.26 10.30
CA PHE A 134 -9.59 0.13 11.33
C PHE A 134 -9.52 1.66 11.47
N VAL A 135 -9.30 2.37 10.36
CA VAL A 135 -9.15 3.84 10.41
C VAL A 135 -10.46 4.57 10.70
N SER A 136 -11.60 3.91 10.51
CA SER A 136 -12.93 4.48 10.80
C SER A 136 -13.28 4.36 12.28
N GLN A 137 -12.75 3.34 12.97
CA GLN A 137 -13.17 2.97 14.34
C GLN A 137 -12.12 3.29 15.42
N ARG A 138 -10.83 3.16 15.12
CA ARG A 138 -9.72 3.41 16.06
C ARG A 138 -9.48 4.89 16.30
N THR A 139 -8.70 5.29 17.28
CA THR A 139 -8.41 6.72 17.51
C THR A 139 -7.76 7.37 16.28
N VAL A 140 -7.83 8.70 16.15
CA VAL A 140 -7.14 9.43 15.06
C VAL A 140 -5.63 9.18 15.10
N LEU A 141 -5.05 9.04 16.30
CA LEU A 141 -3.65 8.67 16.49
C LEU A 141 -3.33 7.31 15.86
N GLU A 142 -4.10 6.26 16.18
CA GLU A 142 -3.91 4.93 15.59
C GLU A 142 -4.12 4.96 14.07
N ALA A 143 -5.13 5.68 13.58
CA ALA A 143 -5.42 5.80 12.17
C ALA A 143 -4.26 6.46 11.40
N ILE A 144 -3.68 7.54 11.93
CA ILE A 144 -2.51 8.20 11.34
C ILE A 144 -1.27 7.30 11.47
N ALA A 145 -1.03 6.69 12.63
CA ALA A 145 0.12 5.81 12.85
C ALA A 145 0.14 4.62 11.87
N SER A 146 -1.03 4.09 11.50
CA SER A 146 -1.15 3.02 10.52
C SER A 146 -0.69 3.39 9.10
N SER A 147 -0.51 4.68 8.76
CA SER A 147 0.07 5.09 7.48
C SER A 147 1.59 4.96 7.44
N LEU A 148 2.26 4.91 8.60
CA LEU A 148 3.72 5.02 8.75
C LEU A 148 4.55 3.91 8.09
N THR A 149 3.92 2.88 7.53
CA THR A 149 4.59 2.01 6.54
C THR A 149 5.19 2.79 5.36
N GLU A 150 4.72 4.01 5.11
CA GLU A 150 5.27 4.92 4.11
C GLU A 150 6.73 5.30 4.36
N MET A 151 7.21 5.28 5.62
CA MET A 151 8.62 5.48 5.96
C MET A 151 9.56 4.50 5.24
N PHE A 152 9.06 3.32 4.90
CA PHE A 152 9.84 2.24 4.26
C PHE A 152 9.66 2.23 2.73
N SER A 153 8.69 2.98 2.21
CA SER A 153 8.33 2.92 0.79
C SER A 153 9.45 3.38 -0.16
N PRO A 154 10.20 4.48 0.09
CA PRO A 154 11.20 4.99 -0.86
C PRO A 154 12.31 3.97 -1.19
N MET A 155 12.89 3.34 -0.16
CA MET A 155 13.93 2.32 -0.33
C MET A 155 13.45 1.17 -1.23
N ILE A 156 12.24 0.69 -0.96
CA ILE A 156 11.67 -0.47 -1.62
C ILE A 156 11.18 -0.13 -3.03
N ILE A 157 10.67 1.08 -3.25
CA ILE A 157 10.32 1.55 -4.58
C ILE A 157 11.56 1.58 -5.47
N ALA A 158 12.69 2.11 -4.99
CA ALA A 158 13.92 2.17 -5.76
C ALA A 158 14.44 0.77 -6.13
N ILE A 159 14.45 -0.16 -5.17
CA ILE A 159 14.84 -1.56 -5.40
C ILE A 159 13.89 -2.22 -6.41
N ARG A 160 12.57 -2.04 -6.24
CA ARG A 160 11.55 -2.60 -7.12
C ARG A 160 11.68 -2.12 -8.55
N VAL A 161 11.75 -0.80 -8.76
CA VAL A 161 11.82 -0.22 -10.10
C VAL A 161 13.07 -0.70 -10.81
N LYS A 162 14.22 -0.68 -10.12
CA LYS A 162 15.48 -1.19 -10.66
C LYS A 162 15.40 -2.68 -11.02
N GLY A 163 14.89 -3.52 -10.11
CA GLY A 163 14.78 -4.97 -10.34
C GLY A 163 13.81 -5.32 -11.46
N MET A 164 12.63 -4.70 -11.48
CA MET A 164 11.63 -4.96 -12.51
C MET A 164 12.11 -4.58 -13.90
N LEU A 165 12.76 -3.42 -14.07
CA LEU A 165 13.33 -2.99 -15.35
C LEU A 165 14.50 -3.87 -15.81
N ALA A 166 15.28 -4.43 -14.88
CA ALA A 166 16.42 -5.27 -15.21
C ALA A 166 16.01 -6.70 -15.64
N HIS A 167 14.87 -7.19 -15.14
CA HIS A 167 14.53 -8.61 -15.25
C HIS A 167 13.28 -8.94 -16.06
N TYR A 168 12.39 -7.97 -16.31
CA TYR A 168 11.16 -8.20 -17.09
C TYR A 168 11.16 -7.36 -18.36
N ASP A 169 11.31 -8.03 -19.50
CA ASP A 169 11.27 -7.41 -20.84
C ASP A 169 9.90 -6.78 -21.18
N PHE A 170 8.83 -7.28 -20.56
CA PHE A 170 7.48 -6.72 -20.66
C PHE A 170 7.22 -5.51 -19.74
N ILE A 171 8.21 -5.04 -18.96
CA ILE A 171 8.09 -3.84 -18.11
C ILE A 171 8.91 -2.69 -18.70
N SER A 172 8.26 -1.55 -18.91
CA SER A 172 8.90 -0.30 -19.35
C SER A 172 8.89 0.77 -18.26
N LYS A 173 9.66 1.85 -18.45
CA LYS A 173 9.61 3.02 -17.56
C LYS A 173 8.21 3.62 -17.49
N ASP A 174 7.52 3.71 -18.63
CA ASP A 174 6.17 4.25 -18.71
C ASP A 174 5.18 3.44 -17.87
N ILE A 175 5.32 2.11 -17.86
CA ILE A 175 4.52 1.19 -17.03
C ILE A 175 4.77 1.44 -15.54
N LEU A 176 6.00 1.84 -15.16
CA LEU A 176 6.39 2.06 -13.77
C LEU A 176 6.21 3.51 -13.29
N ARG A 177 5.62 4.41 -14.09
CA ARG A 177 5.41 5.83 -13.74
C ARG A 177 4.73 6.02 -12.38
N TYR A 178 3.81 5.13 -11.99
CA TYR A 178 3.22 5.13 -10.64
C TYR A 178 4.27 5.19 -9.52
N PHE A 179 5.33 4.39 -9.65
CA PHE A 179 6.37 4.27 -8.63
C PHE A 179 7.28 5.49 -8.56
N GLU A 180 7.54 6.16 -9.68
CA GLU A 180 8.37 7.36 -9.73
C GLU A 180 7.78 8.50 -8.88
N HIS A 181 6.48 8.76 -9.01
CA HIS A 181 5.78 9.77 -8.20
C HIS A 181 5.78 9.44 -6.70
N ARG A 182 5.67 8.15 -6.35
CA ARG A 182 5.69 7.74 -4.94
C ARG A 182 7.03 7.99 -4.25
N LEU A 183 8.13 8.22 -4.99
CA LEU A 183 9.43 8.60 -4.40
C LEU A 183 9.41 9.98 -3.74
N THR A 184 8.52 10.88 -4.16
CA THR A 184 8.38 12.22 -3.56
C THR A 184 7.15 12.34 -2.68
N GLU A 185 6.04 11.70 -3.04
CA GLU A 185 4.81 11.73 -2.25
C GLU A 185 4.96 11.00 -0.90
N ALA A 186 5.57 9.81 -0.88
CA ALA A 186 5.64 8.99 0.33
C ALA A 186 6.49 9.59 1.45
N PRO A 187 7.67 10.20 1.19
CA PRO A 187 8.43 10.91 2.23
C PRO A 187 7.65 12.06 2.87
N ARG A 188 7.05 12.95 2.05
CA ARG A 188 6.23 14.08 2.51
C ARG A 188 5.12 13.61 3.46
N ASP A 189 4.44 12.54 3.05
CA ASP A 189 3.36 11.89 3.77
C ASP A 189 3.82 11.26 5.11
N ALA A 190 4.96 10.57 5.09
CA ALA A 190 5.55 9.91 6.25
C ALA A 190 6.08 10.92 7.28
N ASP A 191 6.74 12.00 6.83
CA ASP A 191 7.29 13.03 7.71
C ASP A 191 6.19 13.68 8.55
N PHE A 192 5.06 14.05 7.92
CA PHE A 192 3.91 14.59 8.64
C PHE A 192 3.37 13.60 9.67
N ALA A 193 3.13 12.34 9.25
CA ALA A 193 2.54 11.34 10.12
C ALA A 193 3.46 11.00 11.31
N LEU A 194 4.78 10.97 11.09
CA LEU A 194 5.77 10.67 12.12
C LEU A 194 5.80 11.77 13.18
N GLU A 195 5.85 13.03 12.74
CA GLU A 195 5.79 14.18 13.64
C GLU A 195 4.43 14.31 14.34
N TYR A 196 3.34 13.88 13.69
CA TYR A 196 2.04 13.78 14.36
C TYR A 196 2.09 12.73 15.49
N VAL A 197 2.58 11.52 15.23
CA VAL A 197 2.64 10.45 16.22
C VAL A 197 3.56 10.83 17.39
N LYS A 198 4.74 11.39 17.13
CA LYS A 198 5.69 11.84 18.17
C LYS A 198 5.08 12.89 19.12
N ARG A 199 4.20 13.77 18.61
CA ARG A 199 3.53 14.79 19.40
C ARG A 199 2.32 14.30 20.20
N HIS A 200 1.61 13.28 19.70
CA HIS A 200 0.33 12.86 20.27
C HIS A 200 0.41 11.54 21.06
N ALA A 201 1.41 10.68 20.82
CA ALA A 201 1.67 9.47 21.58
C ALA A 201 2.51 9.78 22.84
N THR A 202 1.88 10.40 23.84
CA THR A 202 2.54 10.99 25.02
C THR A 202 2.46 10.13 26.28
N THR A 203 1.75 9.01 26.24
CA THR A 203 1.60 8.06 27.34
C THR A 203 2.00 6.65 26.90
N PRO A 204 2.33 5.74 27.81
CA PRO A 204 2.64 4.35 27.45
C PRO A 204 1.52 3.68 26.64
N GLU A 205 0.26 3.97 26.97
CA GLU A 205 -0.92 3.41 26.30
C GLU A 205 -1.06 3.95 24.88
N THR A 206 -0.89 5.26 24.69
CA THR A 206 -1.00 5.89 23.35
C THR A 206 0.17 5.50 22.45
N GLN A 207 1.37 5.31 23.01
CA GLN A 207 2.54 4.78 22.31
C GLN A 207 2.34 3.32 21.90
N ALA A 208 1.85 2.47 22.81
CA ALA A 208 1.52 1.08 22.49
C ALA A 208 0.48 1.01 21.36
N ALA A 209 -0.58 1.82 21.42
CA ALA A 209 -1.61 1.87 20.39
C ALA A 209 -1.05 2.30 19.02
N ALA A 210 -0.20 3.31 18.96
CA ALA A 210 0.44 3.73 17.71
C ALA A 210 1.37 2.66 17.12
N LEU A 211 2.15 1.97 17.96
CA LEU A 211 3.00 0.86 17.52
C LEU A 211 2.15 -0.33 17.02
N ASP A 212 1.07 -0.66 17.71
CA ASP A 212 0.16 -1.73 17.31
C ASP A 212 -0.61 -1.41 16.03
N ALA A 213 -0.95 -0.15 15.80
CA ALA A 213 -1.51 0.31 14.53
C ALA A 213 -0.56 0.09 13.35
N LEU A 214 0.74 0.33 13.54
CA LEU A 214 1.76 0.05 12.53
C LEU A 214 1.94 -1.48 12.33
N ARG A 215 1.94 -2.27 13.41
CA ARG A 215 1.97 -3.74 13.33
C ARG A 215 0.77 -4.30 12.57
N PHE A 216 -0.43 -3.79 12.85
CA PHE A 216 -1.65 -4.12 12.12
C PHE A 216 -1.47 -3.84 10.63
N LYS A 217 -0.96 -2.66 10.27
CA LYS A 217 -0.71 -2.30 8.87
C LYS A 217 0.26 -3.27 8.19
N CYS A 218 1.38 -3.60 8.85
CA CYS A 218 2.35 -4.56 8.33
C CYS A 218 1.72 -5.94 8.12
N ALA A 219 0.95 -6.44 9.10
CA ALA A 219 0.25 -7.73 8.99
C ALA A 219 -0.76 -7.74 7.85
N MET A 220 -1.56 -6.68 7.70
CA MET A 220 -2.54 -6.54 6.61
C MET A 220 -1.86 -6.60 5.22
N LEU A 221 -0.73 -5.90 5.06
CA LEU A 221 0.06 -5.94 3.83
C LEU A 221 0.69 -7.32 3.57
N TRP A 222 1.13 -7.99 4.64
CA TRP A 222 1.70 -9.34 4.58
C TRP A 222 0.65 -10.36 4.12
N SER A 223 -0.55 -10.33 4.71
CA SER A 223 -1.65 -11.25 4.36
C SER A 223 -2.10 -11.13 2.90
N GLN A 224 -2.00 -9.95 2.29
CA GLN A 224 -2.24 -9.82 0.84
C GLN A 224 -1.25 -10.65 0.03
N LEU A 225 0.03 -10.63 0.41
CA LEU A 225 1.07 -11.37 -0.29
C LEU A 225 1.02 -12.87 0.01
N ASP A 226 0.63 -13.27 1.23
CA ASP A 226 0.40 -14.68 1.57
C ASP A 226 -0.66 -15.27 0.62
N ALA A 227 -1.78 -14.56 0.44
CA ALA A 227 -2.86 -15.00 -0.43
C ALA A 227 -2.42 -15.09 -1.91
N ILE A 228 -1.68 -14.10 -2.40
CA ILE A 228 -1.15 -14.09 -3.76
C ILE A 228 -0.15 -15.23 -3.96
N GLN A 229 0.77 -15.45 -3.01
CA GLN A 229 1.74 -16.54 -3.10
C GLN A 229 1.06 -17.91 -3.05
N HIS A 230 0.10 -18.10 -2.16
CA HIS A 230 -0.66 -19.35 -2.05
C HIS A 230 -1.33 -19.72 -3.37
N VAL A 231 -2.00 -18.76 -4.02
CA VAL A 231 -2.75 -19.03 -5.25
C VAL A 231 -1.85 -19.11 -6.49
N TYR A 232 -0.94 -18.15 -6.66
CA TYR A 232 -0.23 -17.96 -7.93
C TYR A 232 1.22 -18.47 -7.93
N VAL A 233 1.76 -18.89 -6.78
CA VAL A 233 3.09 -19.51 -6.68
C VAL A 233 2.97 -20.97 -6.26
N ASN A 234 2.17 -21.26 -5.23
CA ASN A 234 2.05 -22.63 -4.69
C ASN A 234 1.03 -23.50 -5.44
N GLY A 235 0.33 -22.96 -6.44
CA GLY A 235 -0.60 -23.71 -7.28
C GLY A 235 -1.91 -24.11 -6.59
N ALA A 236 -2.39 -23.29 -5.65
CA ALA A 236 -3.66 -23.52 -4.94
C ALA A 236 -4.76 -22.55 -5.42
N PRO A 237 -5.39 -22.79 -6.59
CA PRO A 237 -6.38 -21.88 -7.16
C PRO A 237 -7.59 -21.67 -6.22
N ALA A 238 -8.02 -20.42 -6.09
CA ALA A 238 -9.22 -20.05 -5.32
C ALA A 238 -10.42 -19.84 -6.27
N PRO A 239 -11.62 -20.33 -5.95
CA PRO A 239 -12.81 -20.08 -6.76
C PRO A 239 -13.07 -18.58 -6.98
N GLY A 240 -13.33 -18.20 -8.24
CA GLY A 240 -13.58 -16.80 -8.63
C GLY A 240 -12.33 -15.92 -8.73
N ALA A 241 -11.15 -16.41 -8.35
CA ALA A 241 -9.90 -15.69 -8.59
C ALA A 241 -9.59 -15.61 -10.09
N TRP A 242 -8.90 -14.54 -10.50
CA TRP A 242 -8.34 -14.45 -11.84
C TRP A 242 -7.44 -15.66 -12.15
N ALA A 243 -7.47 -16.14 -13.39
CA ALA A 243 -6.64 -17.23 -13.87
C ALA A 243 -5.86 -16.79 -15.12
N PRO A 244 -4.66 -17.34 -15.37
CA PRO A 244 -3.90 -17.07 -16.59
C PRO A 244 -4.76 -17.19 -17.86
N GLY A 245 -4.68 -16.18 -18.72
CA GLY A 245 -5.45 -16.10 -19.97
C GLY A 245 -6.85 -15.47 -19.84
N LEU A 246 -7.40 -15.31 -18.63
CA LEU A 246 -8.69 -14.66 -18.43
C LEU A 246 -8.56 -13.14 -18.54
N ALA A 247 -9.53 -12.49 -19.20
CA ALA A 247 -9.67 -11.03 -19.25
C ALA A 247 -8.36 -10.30 -19.63
N LEU A 248 -7.66 -10.84 -20.63
CA LEU A 248 -6.55 -10.17 -21.28
C LEU A 248 -7.09 -9.34 -22.44
N ALA A 249 -6.60 -8.11 -22.58
CA ALA A 249 -6.89 -7.30 -23.75
C ALA A 249 -6.34 -7.99 -25.01
N GLU A 250 -7.11 -7.95 -26.11
CA GLU A 250 -6.58 -8.35 -27.42
C GLU A 250 -5.35 -7.48 -27.71
N ARG A 251 -4.22 -8.10 -28.07
CA ARG A 251 -3.07 -7.33 -28.50
C ARG A 251 -3.50 -6.54 -29.73
N ALA A 252 -3.41 -5.21 -29.67
CA ALA A 252 -3.54 -4.39 -30.87
C ALA A 252 -2.50 -4.93 -31.88
N ALA A 253 -3.01 -5.41 -33.02
CA ALA A 253 -2.21 -5.96 -34.12
C ALA A 253 -1.23 -4.92 -34.66
#